data_AF-A0A6P9EAM7-F1
#
_entry.id   AF-A0A6P9EAM7-F1
#
_cell.length_a   1.000
_cell.length_b   1.000
_cell.length_c   1.000
_cell.angle_alpha   90.00
_cell.angle_beta   90.00
_cell.angle_gamma   90.00
#
_symmetry.space_group_name_H-M   'P 1'
#
loop_
_entity.id
_entity.type
_entity.pdbx_description
1 polymer ?
#
loop_
_entity_poly.entity_id
_entity_poly.type
_entity_poly.pdbx_seq_one_letter_code
_entity_poly.pdbx_strand_id
1 'polypeptide(L)'
;MLVFLLVYSDSILRHASSDFKKMGQRIFVFIVGGATRSELRVCHKLTTKLKREVVLGSSSLDDPPQFITKLKMLTAHELSIDDLQI
;
A
#
# COMPACT_ATOMS: atom_id res chain seq x y z
N MET A 1 12.35 -11.54 5.13
CA MET A 1 10.98 -11.09 5.47
C MET A 1 10.86 -10.78 6.96
N LEU A 2 11.23 -11.71 7.86
CA LEU A 2 11.19 -11.50 9.31
C LEU A 2 12.07 -10.31 9.79
N VAL A 3 13.25 -10.12 9.18
CA VAL A 3 14.17 -9.01 9.51
C VAL A 3 13.54 -7.63 9.25
N PHE A 4 12.68 -7.50 8.23
CA PHE A 4 12.08 -6.20 7.90
C PHE A 4 10.96 -5.83 8.87
N LEU A 5 10.20 -6.82 9.38
CA LEU A 5 9.16 -6.61 10.39
C LEU A 5 9.75 -6.31 11.78
N LEU A 6 10.80 -7.05 12.17
CA LEU A 6 11.51 -6.83 13.43
C LEU A 6 12.17 -5.44 13.48
N VAL A 7 12.80 -5.01 12.37
CA VAL A 7 13.34 -3.65 12.25
C VAL A 7 12.22 -2.62 12.26
N TYR A 8 11.07 -2.86 11.63
CA TYR A 8 9.93 -1.92 11.58
C TYR A 8 9.37 -1.60 12.98
N SER A 9 9.21 -2.60 13.85
CA SER A 9 8.67 -2.39 15.20
C SER A 9 9.66 -1.71 16.16
N ASP A 10 10.93 -2.13 16.18
CA ASP A 10 11.91 -1.57 17.14
C ASP A 10 12.43 -0.18 16.75
N SER A 11 12.52 0.12 15.44
CA SER A 11 13.04 1.42 14.98
C SER A 11 11.97 2.52 14.93
N ILE A 12 10.74 2.22 14.51
CA ILE A 12 9.67 3.24 14.46
C ILE A 12 9.25 3.65 15.87
N LEU A 13 9.12 2.73 16.84
CA LEU A 13 8.66 3.14 18.18
C LEU A 13 9.69 3.96 18.98
N ARG A 14 11.00 3.76 18.78
CA ARG A 14 12.04 4.42 19.60
C ARG A 14 12.73 5.61 18.92
N HIS A 15 12.74 5.71 17.58
CA HIS A 15 13.28 6.87 16.86
C HIS A 15 12.20 7.80 16.28
N ALA A 16 10.92 7.40 16.29
CA ALA A 16 9.85 8.29 15.80
C ALA A 16 9.64 9.55 16.64
N SER A 17 10.13 9.62 17.88
CA SER A 17 9.98 10.84 18.68
C SER A 17 11.04 11.89 18.33
N SER A 18 12.24 11.51 17.89
CA SER A 18 13.35 12.43 17.64
C SER A 18 13.50 12.82 16.17
N ASP A 19 13.32 11.89 15.22
CA ASP A 19 13.52 12.17 13.79
C ASP A 19 12.34 12.91 13.17
N PHE A 20 11.14 12.73 13.71
CA PHE A 20 9.95 13.46 13.25
C PHE A 20 10.04 14.96 13.50
N LYS A 21 10.90 15.41 14.42
CA LYS A 21 11.16 16.83 14.67
C LYS A 21 11.97 17.50 13.54
N LYS A 22 12.60 16.71 12.65
CA LYS A 22 13.37 17.18 11.47
C LYS A 22 12.71 16.83 10.13
N MET A 23 11.62 16.07 10.13
CA MET A 23 10.93 15.65 8.91
C MET A 23 9.88 16.70 8.52
N GLY A 24 9.76 16.98 7.22
CA GLY A 24 8.76 17.93 6.71
C GLY A 24 7.32 17.43 6.83
N GLN A 25 6.36 18.18 6.28
CA GLN A 25 4.93 17.83 6.31
C GLN A 25 4.66 16.38 5.84
N ARG A 26 3.86 15.63 6.58
CA ARG A 26 3.50 14.24 6.24
C ARG A 26 2.69 14.19 4.94
N ILE A 27 2.90 13.16 4.12
CA ILE A 27 2.17 12.92 2.87
C ILE A 27 1.32 11.67 3.06
N PHE A 28 0.01 11.81 2.95
CA PHE A 28 -0.95 10.71 3.03
C PHE A 28 -1.43 10.35 1.62
N VAL A 29 -1.33 9.08 1.26
CA VAL A 29 -1.80 8.55 -0.03
C VAL A 29 -2.74 7.37 0.27
N PHE A 30 -3.97 7.42 -0.25
CA PHE A 30 -4.90 6.32 -0.15
C PHE A 30 -5.22 5.76 -1.53
N ILE A 31 -4.91 4.48 -1.77
CA ILE A 31 -5.22 3.80 -3.03
C ILE A 31 -6.50 3.00 -2.87
N VAL A 32 -7.52 3.37 -3.65
CA VAL A 32 -8.79 2.65 -3.75
C VAL A 32 -8.62 1.45 -4.66
N GLY A 33 -9.19 0.30 -4.28
CA GLY A 33 -9.11 -0.94 -5.09
C GLY A 33 -7.92 -1.83 -4.77
N GLY A 34 -7.07 -1.41 -3.84
CA GLY A 34 -5.94 -2.18 -3.34
C GLY A 34 -4.60 -1.63 -3.80
N ALA A 35 -3.55 -1.96 -3.05
CA ALA A 35 -2.17 -1.56 -3.32
C ALA A 35 -1.25 -2.78 -3.36
N THR A 36 -0.20 -2.70 -4.15
CA THR A 36 0.81 -3.75 -4.29
C THR A 36 2.03 -3.48 -3.40
N ARG A 37 2.82 -4.53 -3.12
CA ARG A 37 4.11 -4.38 -2.41
C ARG A 37 5.09 -3.45 -3.12
N SER A 38 4.98 -3.31 -4.45
CA SER A 38 5.78 -2.38 -5.24
C SER A 38 5.53 -0.92 -4.85
N GLU A 39 4.28 -0.52 -4.62
CA GLU A 39 3.93 0.85 -4.23
C GLU A 39 4.43 1.15 -2.81
N LEU A 40 4.23 0.22 -1.86
CA LEU A 40 4.74 0.37 -0.50
C LEU A 40 6.27 0.53 -0.47
N ARG A 41 6.98 -0.22 -1.33
CA ARG A 41 8.44 -0.09 -1.48
C ARG A 41 8.83 1.29 -2.01
N VAL A 42 8.06 1.86 -2.93
CA VAL A 42 8.29 3.21 -3.45
C VAL A 42 8.05 4.26 -2.36
N CYS A 43 6.98 4.16 -1.57
CA CYS A 43 6.72 5.05 -0.44
C CYS A 43 7.88 5.07 0.56
N HIS A 44 8.48 3.91 0.84
CA HIS A 44 9.67 3.83 1.69
C HIS A 44 10.87 4.56 1.07
N LYS A 45 11.12 4.36 -0.24
CA LYS A 45 12.21 5.05 -0.96
C LYS A 45 11.99 6.56 -1.04
N LEU A 46 10.74 6.99 -1.16
CA LEU A 46 10.36 8.40 -1.16
C LEU A 46 10.51 9.04 0.22
N THR A 47 10.24 8.29 1.28
CA THR A 47 10.41 8.78 2.66
C THR A 47 11.86 9.19 2.93
N THR A 48 12.81 8.36 2.51
CA THR A 48 14.25 8.67 2.67
C THR A 48 14.72 9.77 1.71
N LYS A 49 14.23 9.79 0.47
CA LYS A 49 14.62 10.80 -0.53
C LYS A 49 14.09 12.19 -0.22
N LEU A 50 12.85 12.29 0.26
CA LEU A 50 12.16 13.56 0.50
C LEU A 50 12.34 14.07 1.93
N LYS A 51 12.87 13.24 2.86
CA LYS A 51 12.94 13.55 4.30
C LYS A 51 11.56 13.98 4.85
N ARG A 52 10.53 13.28 4.37
CA ARG A 52 9.11 13.47 4.73
C ARG A 52 8.48 12.11 4.85
N GLU A 53 7.65 11.90 5.86
CA GLU A 53 6.97 10.64 6.04
C GLU A 53 5.89 10.47 4.96
N VAL A 54 5.92 9.33 4.26
CA VAL A 54 4.90 8.95 3.27
C VAL A 54 4.09 7.79 3.83
N VAL A 55 2.84 8.05 4.17
CA VAL A 55 1.89 7.06 4.70
C VAL A 55 1.01 6.58 3.55
N LEU A 56 1.10 5.29 3.23
CA LEU A 56 0.26 4.62 2.24
C LEU A 56 -0.86 3.86 2.95
N GLY A 57 -2.10 4.25 2.67
CA GLY A 57 -3.30 3.48 2.95
C GLY A 57 -3.84 2.83 1.69
N SER A 58 -4.51 1.69 1.83
CA SER A 58 -5.24 1.07 0.74
C SER A 58 -6.42 0.26 1.28
N SER A 59 -7.38 -0.06 0.41
CA SER A 59 -8.49 -0.96 0.76
C SER A 59 -8.02 -2.41 1.00
N SER A 60 -6.91 -2.82 0.36
CA SER A 60 -6.29 -4.14 0.52
C SER A 60 -4.83 -4.09 0.07
N LEU A 61 -3.94 -4.84 0.73
CA LEU A 61 -2.57 -5.04 0.25
C LEU A 61 -2.48 -6.38 -0.47
N ASP A 62 -2.40 -6.34 -1.79
CA ASP A 62 -2.52 -7.51 -2.64
C ASP A 62 -1.18 -7.90 -3.27
N ASP A 63 -0.94 -9.21 -3.35
CA ASP A 63 0.14 -9.74 -4.17
C ASP A 63 -0.29 -9.77 -5.65
N PRO A 64 0.65 -9.70 -6.62
CA PRO A 64 0.32 -9.71 -8.05
C PRO A 64 -0.72 -10.75 -8.49
N PRO A 65 -0.65 -12.05 -8.06
CA PRO A 65 -1.68 -13.01 -8.43
C PRO A 65 -3.06 -12.69 -7.85
N GLN A 66 -3.14 -12.16 -6.63
CA GLN A 66 -4.41 -11.77 -6.00
C GLN A 66 -5.06 -10.59 -6.72
N PHE A 67 -4.25 -9.60 -7.09
CA PHE A 67 -4.70 -8.46 -7.88
C PHE A 67 -5.28 -8.91 -9.22
N ILE A 68 -4.58 -9.81 -9.93
CA ILE A 68 -5.06 -10.35 -11.21
C ILE A 68 -6.34 -11.17 -11.03
N THR A 69 -6.46 -11.96 -9.95
CA THR A 69 -7.70 -12.70 -9.66
C THR A 69 -8.87 -11.75 -9.39
N LYS A 70 -8.67 -10.66 -8.64
CA LYS A 70 -9.70 -9.63 -8.43
C LYS A 70 -10.14 -9.00 -9.74
N LEU A 71 -9.19 -8.70 -10.64
CA LEU A 71 -9.52 -8.20 -11.98
C LEU A 71 -10.33 -9.20 -12.80
N LYS A 72 -9.94 -10.48 -12.78
CA LYS A 72 -10.70 -11.54 -13.48
C LYS A 72 -12.12 -11.70 -12.96
N MET A 73 -12.32 -11.58 -11.64
CA MET A 73 -13.64 -11.69 -11.02
C MET A 73 -14.56 -10.54 -11.45
N LEU A 74 -14.03 -9.32 -11.63
CA LEU A 74 -14.79 -8.19 -12.14
C LEU A 74 -15.30 -8.46 -13.56
N THR A 75 -14.46 -9.02 -14.44
CA THR A 75 -14.86 -9.35 -15.82
C THR A 75 -15.84 -10.53 -15.90
N ALA A 76 -15.70 -11.53 -15.01
CA ALA A 76 -16.61 -12.67 -14.97
C ALA A 76 -18.03 -12.27 -14.56
N HIS A 77 -18.17 -11.24 -13.72
CA HIS A 77 -19.49 -10.74 -13.31
C HIS A 77 -20.19 -9.97 -14.44
N GLU A 78 -19.45 -9.29 -15.32
CA GLU A 78 -20.04 -8.61 -16.49
C GLU A 78 -20.57 -9.60 -17.54
N LEU A 79 -19.92 -10.75 -17.73
CA LEU A 79 -20.39 -11.80 -18.64
C LEU A 79 -21.68 -12.50 -18.18
N SER A 80 -22.09 -12.33 -16.90
CA SER A 80 -23.32 -12.93 -16.37
C SER A 80 -24.56 -12.03 -16.49
N ILE A 81 -24.39 -10.77 -16.91
CA ILE A 81 -25.51 -9.81 -17.03
C ILE A 81 -26.21 -9.91 -18.40
N ASP A 82 -25.57 -10.51 -19.41
CA ASP A 82 -26.15 -10.71 -20.73
C ASP A 82 -27.07 -11.95 -20.84
N ASP A 83 -27.19 -12.76 -19.78
CA ASP A 83 -28.14 -13.89 -19.71
C ASP A 83 -29.51 -13.49 -19.10
N LEU A 84 -29.72 -12.21 -18.74
CA LEU A 84 -31.07 -11.73 -18.39
C LEU A 84 -31.82 -11.32 -19.67
N GLN A 85 -32.62 -12.27 -20.15
CA GLN A 85 -33.65 -12.11 -21.18
C GLN A 85 -34.44 -10.80 -21.02
N ILE A 86 -34.53 -10.03 -22.12
CA ILE A 86 -35.72 -9.26 -22.51
C ILE A 86 -36.24 -9.86 -23.80
#